data_AF-X1MSL2-F1
#
_entry.id   AF-X1MSL2-F1
#
_cell.length_a   1.000
_cell.length_b   1.000
_cell.length_c   1.000
_cell.angle_alpha   90.00
_cell.angle_beta   90.00
_cell.angle_gamma   90.00
#
_symmetry.space_group_name_H-M   'P 1'
#
loop_
_entity.id
_entity.type
_entity.pdbx_description
1 polymer ?
#
loop_
_entity_poly.entity_id
_entity_poly.type
_entity_poly.pdbx_seq_one_letter_code
_entity_poly.pdbx_strand_id
1 'polypeptide(L)'
;QSFIFNMSVGYDLEGIKTPGMDSFINSLADASGHPLFKRHLEELSSFIRDTNFSEILHIKGKVKSLENISSVISPHIARSVTLSTMHGCPPKEIEFICKYLMEEKRLHTFVKLNPTLLGYKLVREILDELGFNYINIKESTFTNDLQWDDAIEMLKRLSKTATECGRNFGVKLSNTLGTVNTLGVLSGEEMYLSGRILFPLTITLASRLSREFEGTLPISYSGGASQLNILQIFETGIKPITIATELLKPGGYLRMAEIARKLEPIVEEKRQPEVIDVKKLDRLAEEAPRENYYRKDWRGTKKVFIDRELPLTDCYIAPCVLSCPIRQDIPGVYSARGGWTV
;
A
#
# COMPACT_ATOMS: atom_id res chain seq x y z
N GLN A 1 12.47 -4.71 -14.17
CA GLN A 1 12.06 -5.69 -13.15
C GLN A 1 10.55 -5.57 -12.99
N SER A 2 9.78 -6.63 -13.27
CA SER A 2 8.31 -6.55 -13.34
C SER A 2 7.59 -6.88 -12.02
N PHE A 3 8.32 -7.44 -11.05
CA PHE A 3 7.81 -7.80 -9.74
C PHE A 3 8.92 -7.63 -8.68
N ILE A 4 8.53 -7.17 -7.49
CA ILE A 4 9.45 -7.00 -6.35
C ILE A 4 8.77 -7.51 -5.07
N PHE A 5 9.57 -8.10 -4.18
CA PHE A 5 9.19 -8.24 -2.77
C PHE A 5 9.77 -7.06 -2.00
N ASN A 6 8.95 -6.47 -1.14
CA ASN A 6 9.33 -5.32 -0.31
C ASN A 6 9.08 -5.67 1.16
N MET A 7 10.13 -5.61 1.98
CA MET A 7 10.03 -5.84 3.42
C MET A 7 9.27 -4.70 4.10
N SER A 8 8.63 -4.99 5.22
CA SER A 8 8.07 -3.97 6.11
C SER A 8 8.58 -4.21 7.52
N VAL A 9 9.18 -3.18 8.11
CA VAL A 9 9.68 -3.20 9.49
C VAL A 9 9.09 -2.02 10.26
N GLY A 10 8.79 -2.20 11.54
CA GLY A 10 8.11 -1.20 12.36
C GLY A 10 8.52 -1.29 13.83
N TYR A 11 9.82 -1.23 14.07
CA TYR A 11 10.43 -1.22 15.41
C TYR A 11 11.39 -0.03 15.50
N ASP A 12 11.81 0.30 16.72
CA ASP A 12 12.96 1.19 16.94
C ASP A 12 14.27 0.53 16.48
N LEU A 13 15.37 1.28 16.48
CA LEU A 13 16.65 0.79 16.01
C LEU A 13 17.15 -0.42 16.81
N GLU A 14 16.95 -0.39 18.13
CA GLU A 14 17.31 -1.49 19.02
C GLU A 14 16.49 -2.75 18.69
N GLY A 15 15.18 -2.61 18.49
CA GLY A 15 14.29 -3.67 18.04
C GLY A 15 14.69 -4.24 16.68
N ILE A 16 15.08 -3.40 15.74
CA ILE A 16 15.58 -3.82 14.41
C ILE A 16 16.87 -4.62 14.51
N LYS A 17 17.73 -4.31 15.48
CA LYS A 17 19.00 -5.01 15.72
C LYS A 17 18.86 -6.30 16.52
N THR A 18 17.67 -6.63 17.03
CA THR A 18 17.46 -7.90 17.74
C THR A 18 17.79 -9.09 16.83
N PRO A 19 18.33 -10.20 17.36
CA PRO A 19 18.73 -11.34 16.53
C PRO A 19 17.59 -11.88 15.64
N GLY A 20 16.35 -11.84 16.12
CA GLY A 20 15.18 -12.28 15.35
C GLY A 20 14.89 -11.38 14.15
N MET A 21 14.89 -10.06 14.36
CA MET A 21 14.64 -9.09 13.28
C MET A 21 15.80 -9.01 12.31
N ASP A 22 17.03 -9.07 12.81
CA ASP A 22 18.24 -9.09 12.00
C ASP A 22 18.26 -10.32 11.08
N SER A 23 17.96 -11.50 11.63
CA SER A 23 17.83 -12.74 10.88
C SER A 23 16.73 -12.67 9.83
N PHE A 24 15.57 -12.10 10.16
CA PHE A 24 14.47 -11.87 9.22
C PHE A 24 14.90 -11.01 8.02
N ILE A 25 15.53 -9.86 8.29
CA ILE A 25 15.99 -8.93 7.25
C ILE A 25 17.05 -9.59 6.37
N ASN A 26 18.07 -10.20 6.98
CA ASN A 26 19.18 -10.80 6.23
C ASN A 26 18.71 -12.00 5.39
N SER A 27 17.82 -12.85 5.93
CA SER A 27 17.30 -14.02 5.23
C SER A 27 16.43 -13.67 4.03
N LEU A 28 15.72 -12.53 4.07
CA LEU A 28 14.97 -12.02 2.92
C LEU A 28 15.86 -11.26 1.93
N ALA A 29 16.92 -10.61 2.40
CA ALA A 29 17.90 -9.96 1.54
C ALA A 29 18.70 -10.99 0.72
N ASP A 30 19.11 -12.09 1.35
CA ASP A 30 19.80 -13.23 0.73
C ASP A 30 19.44 -14.55 1.43
N ALA A 31 18.60 -15.35 0.77
CA ALA A 31 18.16 -16.66 1.24
C ALA A 31 19.07 -17.81 0.80
N SER A 32 20.22 -17.56 0.16
CA SER A 32 21.08 -18.60 -0.43
C SER A 32 21.58 -19.63 0.60
N GLY A 33 21.83 -19.17 1.83
CA GLY A 33 22.20 -20.01 2.97
C GLY A 33 21.00 -20.61 3.74
N HIS A 34 19.77 -20.17 3.46
CA HIS A 34 18.61 -20.49 4.30
C HIS A 34 18.08 -21.91 4.05
N PRO A 35 17.97 -22.79 5.07
CA PRO A 35 17.55 -24.19 4.90
C PRO A 35 16.18 -24.34 4.24
N LEU A 36 15.21 -23.50 4.62
CA LEU A 36 13.87 -23.54 4.01
C LEU A 36 13.88 -23.16 2.53
N PHE A 37 14.75 -22.24 2.11
CA PHE A 37 14.83 -21.84 0.71
C PHE A 37 15.32 -23.00 -0.15
N LYS A 38 16.40 -23.67 0.29
CA LYS A 38 16.93 -24.87 -0.38
C LYS A 38 15.87 -25.98 -0.45
N ARG A 39 15.21 -26.26 0.67
CA ARG A 39 14.13 -27.24 0.73
C ARG A 39 12.99 -26.92 -0.24
N HIS A 40 12.55 -25.67 -0.33
CA HIS A 40 11.47 -25.30 -1.25
C HIS A 40 11.89 -25.38 -2.72
N LEU A 41 13.16 -25.12 -3.04
CA LEU A 41 13.69 -25.36 -4.40
C LEU A 41 13.71 -26.86 -4.74
N GLU A 42 14.03 -27.73 -3.78
CA GLU A 42 13.97 -29.18 -3.94
C GLU A 42 12.53 -29.68 -4.12
N GLU A 43 11.60 -29.20 -3.28
CA GLU A 43 10.16 -29.50 -3.37
C GLU A 43 9.59 -29.06 -4.73
N LEU A 44 9.91 -27.85 -5.18
CA LEU A 44 9.53 -27.35 -6.50
C LEU A 44 10.10 -28.22 -7.63
N SER A 45 11.38 -28.61 -7.51
CA SER A 45 12.03 -29.47 -8.51
C SER A 45 11.38 -30.85 -8.57
N SER A 46 11.01 -31.43 -7.43
CA SER A 46 10.26 -32.70 -7.40
C SER A 46 8.87 -32.54 -7.99
N PHE A 47 8.14 -31.49 -7.61
CA PHE A 47 6.79 -31.24 -8.12
C PHE A 47 6.76 -31.12 -9.65
N ILE A 48 7.75 -30.45 -10.24
CA ILE A 48 7.88 -30.30 -11.70
C ILE A 48 8.22 -31.64 -12.38
N ARG A 49 9.06 -32.49 -11.77
CA ARG A 49 9.43 -33.80 -12.32
C ARG A 49 8.30 -34.84 -12.22
N ASP A 50 7.63 -34.88 -11.07
CA ASP A 50 6.74 -35.98 -10.69
C ASP A 50 5.29 -35.76 -11.16
N THR A 51 4.98 -34.55 -11.64
CA THR A 51 3.65 -34.17 -12.12
C THR A 51 3.70 -33.84 -13.60
N ASN A 52 2.61 -34.08 -14.35
CA ASN A 52 2.41 -33.51 -15.68
C ASN A 52 2.16 -31.98 -15.58
N PHE A 53 3.17 -31.26 -15.08
CA PHE A 53 3.12 -29.83 -14.74
C PHE A 53 2.69 -28.97 -15.94
N SER A 54 3.08 -29.39 -17.15
CA SER A 54 2.66 -28.79 -18.42
C SER A 54 1.15 -28.88 -18.68
N GLU A 55 0.47 -29.93 -18.22
CA GLU A 55 -0.99 -30.09 -18.40
C GLU A 55 -1.77 -29.24 -17.39
N ILE A 56 -1.27 -29.09 -16.16
CA ILE A 56 -1.96 -28.39 -15.06
C ILE A 56 -2.04 -26.88 -15.29
N LEU A 57 -0.97 -26.27 -15.80
CA LEU A 57 -0.88 -24.81 -15.82
C LEU A 57 -1.59 -24.14 -17.01
N HIS A 58 -2.21 -24.90 -17.94
CA HIS A 58 -2.85 -24.37 -19.15
C HIS A 58 -2.04 -23.23 -19.82
N ILE A 59 -0.70 -23.29 -19.76
CA ILE A 59 0.14 -22.19 -20.20
C ILE A 59 0.03 -22.14 -21.72
N LYS A 60 -0.56 -21.07 -22.25
CA LYS A 60 -0.67 -20.81 -23.70
C LYS A 60 0.69 -20.50 -24.38
N GLY A 61 1.81 -20.88 -23.77
CA GLY A 61 3.15 -20.71 -24.30
C GLY A 61 4.05 -21.88 -23.86
N LYS A 62 4.88 -22.37 -24.79
CA LYS A 62 5.92 -23.36 -24.47
C LYS A 62 6.94 -22.72 -23.53
N VAL A 63 6.82 -22.95 -22.22
CA VAL A 63 7.93 -22.68 -21.30
C VAL A 63 9.02 -23.69 -21.63
N LYS A 64 10.10 -23.23 -22.28
CA LYS A 64 11.27 -24.07 -22.53
C LYS A 64 11.92 -24.39 -21.17
N SER A 65 12.30 -25.65 -20.96
CA SER A 65 13.03 -26.15 -19.78
C SER A 65 12.38 -25.84 -18.43
N LEU A 66 11.19 -26.39 -18.18
CA LEU A 66 10.54 -26.34 -16.87
C LEU A 66 11.44 -26.92 -15.77
N GLU A 67 12.28 -27.90 -16.10
CA GLU A 67 13.21 -28.54 -15.16
C GLU A 67 14.23 -27.56 -14.55
N ASN A 68 14.48 -26.42 -15.20
CA ASN A 68 15.44 -25.41 -14.76
C ASN A 68 14.80 -24.26 -13.97
N ILE A 69 13.49 -24.29 -13.71
CA ILE A 69 12.83 -23.17 -13.00
C ILE A 69 13.47 -22.95 -11.62
N SER A 70 13.74 -24.01 -10.87
CA SER A 70 14.32 -23.89 -9.53
C SER A 70 15.71 -23.27 -9.53
N SER A 71 16.51 -23.49 -10.57
CA SER A 71 17.88 -22.95 -10.67
C SER A 71 17.93 -21.47 -11.04
N VAL A 72 16.86 -20.91 -11.61
CA VAL A 72 16.78 -19.48 -11.97
C VAL A 72 16.10 -18.62 -10.92
N ILE A 73 15.54 -19.22 -9.85
CA ILE A 73 14.94 -18.46 -8.74
C ILE A 73 16.06 -17.80 -7.94
N SER A 74 16.09 -16.47 -7.96
CA SER A 74 17.06 -15.68 -7.19
C SER A 74 16.89 -15.90 -5.68
N PRO A 75 17.97 -16.16 -4.93
CA PRO A 75 17.93 -16.18 -3.46
C PRO A 75 17.76 -14.78 -2.85
N HIS A 76 18.00 -13.72 -3.62
CA HIS A 76 17.79 -12.35 -3.19
C HIS A 76 16.29 -12.00 -3.32
N ILE A 77 15.50 -12.33 -2.29
CA ILE A 77 14.04 -12.21 -2.32
C ILE A 77 13.62 -10.75 -2.32
N ALA A 78 14.12 -9.95 -1.37
CA ALA A 78 13.76 -8.55 -1.21
C ALA A 78 15.00 -7.64 -1.22
N ARG A 79 14.96 -6.59 -2.03
CA ARG A 79 16.02 -5.56 -2.11
C ARG A 79 15.59 -4.22 -1.54
N SER A 80 14.33 -4.12 -1.12
CA SER A 80 13.75 -2.90 -0.57
C SER A 80 13.00 -3.17 0.72
N VAL A 81 12.91 -2.12 1.54
CA VAL A 81 12.23 -2.12 2.83
C VAL A 81 11.41 -0.85 2.99
N THR A 82 10.24 -0.98 3.59
CA THR A 82 9.45 0.14 4.08
C THR A 82 9.53 0.19 5.60
N LEU A 83 10.09 1.27 6.13
CA LEU A 83 10.02 1.60 7.55
C LEU A 83 8.64 2.17 7.85
N SER A 84 7.86 1.46 8.67
CA SER A 84 6.60 1.97 9.23
C SER A 84 6.91 2.66 10.56
N THR A 85 6.78 3.99 10.59
CA THR A 85 7.02 4.75 11.81
C THR A 85 5.85 4.58 12.77
N MET A 86 6.14 4.32 14.04
CA MET A 86 5.12 4.38 15.09
C MET A 86 4.69 5.84 15.34
N HIS A 87 3.48 6.05 15.85
CA HIS A 87 3.06 7.38 16.32
C HIS A 87 4.01 7.86 17.43
N GLY A 88 4.38 9.14 17.38
CA GLY A 88 5.33 9.75 18.30
C GLY A 88 6.80 9.33 18.13
N CYS A 89 7.16 8.61 17.06
CA CYS A 89 8.56 8.27 16.80
C CYS A 89 9.40 9.53 16.52
N PRO A 90 10.48 9.80 17.29
CA PRO A 90 11.28 11.00 17.10
C PRO A 90 11.92 11.07 15.70
N PRO A 91 12.02 12.26 15.07
CA PRO A 91 12.63 12.41 13.74
C PRO A 91 14.04 11.81 13.64
N LYS A 92 14.85 11.96 14.70
CA LYS A 92 16.20 11.40 14.77
C LYS A 92 16.20 9.88 14.74
N GLU A 93 15.25 9.25 15.42
CA GLU A 93 15.12 7.79 15.44
C GLU A 93 14.78 7.25 14.05
N ILE A 94 13.82 7.89 13.36
CA ILE A 94 13.46 7.58 11.98
C ILE A 94 14.70 7.69 11.07
N GLU A 95 15.46 8.80 11.21
CA GLU A 95 16.66 9.03 10.41
C GLU A 95 17.72 7.94 10.66
N PHE A 96 18.00 7.59 11.93
CA PHE A 96 18.99 6.56 12.27
C PHE A 96 18.60 5.19 11.72
N ILE A 97 17.33 4.81 11.82
CA ILE A 97 16.86 3.55 11.26
C ILE A 97 16.99 3.53 9.74
N CYS A 98 16.57 4.60 9.05
CA CYS A 98 16.69 4.67 7.61
C CYS A 98 18.15 4.60 7.15
N LYS A 99 19.08 5.28 7.83
CA LYS A 99 20.51 5.18 7.56
C LYS A 99 21.03 3.76 7.77
N TYR A 100 20.72 3.13 8.90
CA TYR A 100 21.09 1.73 9.16
C TYR A 100 20.61 0.78 8.06
N LEU A 101 19.36 0.91 7.60
CA LEU A 101 18.80 0.06 6.54
C LEU A 101 19.51 0.27 5.19
N MET A 102 19.95 1.49 4.87
CA MET A 102 20.61 1.80 3.60
C MET A 102 22.12 1.50 3.63
N GLU A 103 22.79 1.89 4.71
CA GLU A 103 24.24 1.81 4.87
C GLU A 103 24.67 0.40 5.28
N GLU A 104 24.11 -0.14 6.36
CA GLU A 104 24.49 -1.45 6.91
C GLU A 104 23.77 -2.59 6.20
N LYS A 105 22.44 -2.49 6.02
CA LYS A 105 21.65 -3.54 5.36
C LYS A 105 21.65 -3.45 3.84
N ARG A 106 22.15 -2.36 3.26
CA ARG A 106 22.29 -2.18 1.81
C ARG A 106 20.94 -2.32 1.07
N LEU A 107 19.84 -1.87 1.70
CA LEU A 107 18.48 -1.92 1.14
C LEU A 107 18.05 -0.58 0.55
N HIS A 108 17.20 -0.62 -0.49
CA HIS A 108 16.45 0.56 -0.90
C HIS A 108 15.33 0.82 0.12
N THR A 109 15.15 2.06 0.56
CA THR A 109 14.35 2.34 1.76
C THR A 109 13.24 3.34 1.47
N PHE A 110 12.01 2.98 1.84
CA PHE A 110 10.90 3.92 1.96
C PHE A 110 10.63 4.20 3.44
N VAL A 111 10.43 5.46 3.81
CA VAL A 111 9.83 5.80 5.11
C VAL A 111 8.34 6.08 4.95
N LYS A 112 7.50 5.38 5.71
CA LYS A 112 6.04 5.55 5.65
C LYS A 112 5.61 6.66 6.60
N LEU A 113 5.06 7.74 6.05
CA LEU A 113 4.68 8.92 6.82
C LEU A 113 3.18 8.92 7.15
N ASN A 114 2.83 9.56 8.26
CA ASN A 114 1.45 9.68 8.74
C ASN A 114 0.73 10.88 8.11
N PRO A 115 -0.61 10.83 7.95
CA PRO A 115 -1.40 11.98 7.50
C PRO A 115 -1.29 13.20 8.42
N THR A 116 -0.87 13.01 9.67
CA THR A 116 -0.67 14.05 10.69
C THR A 116 0.31 15.13 10.24
N LEU A 117 1.21 14.82 9.31
CA LEU A 117 2.16 15.76 8.73
C LEU A 117 1.49 16.95 7.98
N LEU A 118 0.21 16.82 7.58
CA LEU A 118 -0.58 17.93 7.05
C LEU A 118 -0.90 19.01 8.10
N GLY A 119 -0.85 18.65 9.38
CA GLY A 119 -1.26 19.50 10.50
C GLY A 119 -2.74 19.35 10.84
N TYR A 120 -3.06 19.55 12.13
CA TYR A 120 -4.39 19.31 12.70
C TYR A 120 -5.48 20.11 11.99
N LYS A 121 -5.27 21.42 11.80
CA LYS A 121 -6.28 22.34 11.24
C LYS A 121 -6.72 21.91 9.84
N LEU A 122 -5.76 21.63 8.96
CA LEU A 122 -6.06 21.23 7.57
C LEU A 122 -6.73 19.86 7.51
N VAL A 123 -6.28 18.89 8.30
CA VAL A 123 -6.95 17.57 8.34
C VAL A 123 -8.38 17.70 8.86
N ARG A 124 -8.60 18.51 9.90
CA ARG A 124 -9.94 18.76 10.46
C ARG A 124 -10.86 19.42 9.43
N GLU A 125 -10.38 20.46 8.76
CA GLU A 125 -11.09 21.19 7.70
C GLU A 125 -11.55 20.25 6.58
N ILE A 126 -10.63 19.45 6.01
CA ILE A 126 -10.97 18.49 4.94
C ILE A 126 -12.01 17.47 5.41
N LEU A 127 -11.88 16.94 6.63
CA LEU A 127 -12.86 15.99 7.16
C LEU A 127 -14.24 16.64 7.33
N ASP A 128 -14.31 17.89 7.78
CA ASP A 128 -15.57 18.61 7.99
C ASP A 128 -16.27 18.93 6.67
N GLU A 129 -15.53 19.42 5.67
CA GLU A 129 -16.05 19.72 4.33
C GLU A 129 -16.65 18.48 3.64
N LEU A 130 -16.06 17.31 3.90
CA LEU A 130 -16.50 16.03 3.39
C LEU A 130 -17.63 15.38 4.22
N GLY A 131 -18.07 16.02 5.30
CA GLY A 131 -19.18 15.55 6.15
C GLY A 131 -18.77 14.50 7.18
N PHE A 132 -17.51 14.46 7.59
CA PHE A 132 -16.97 13.58 8.64
C PHE A 132 -16.72 14.32 9.96
N ASN A 133 -17.56 15.31 10.27
CA ASN A 133 -17.52 16.10 11.51
C ASN A 133 -17.66 15.26 12.80
N TYR A 134 -18.31 14.10 12.73
CA TYR A 134 -18.46 13.18 13.86
C TYR A 134 -17.17 12.40 14.19
N ILE A 135 -16.15 12.45 13.34
CA ILE A 135 -14.89 11.74 13.57
C ILE A 135 -14.01 12.59 14.47
N ASN A 136 -13.73 12.08 15.67
CA ASN A 136 -12.90 12.79 16.64
C ASN A 136 -11.42 12.47 16.39
N ILE A 137 -10.61 13.51 16.18
CA ILE A 137 -9.15 13.43 16.11
C ILE A 137 -8.55 14.25 17.26
N LYS A 138 -7.45 13.77 17.85
CA LYS A 138 -6.79 14.45 18.97
C LYS A 138 -5.70 15.37 18.42
N GLU A 139 -5.75 16.65 18.76
CA GLU A 139 -4.70 17.61 18.37
C GLU A 139 -3.31 17.21 18.88
N SER A 140 -3.24 16.63 20.09
CA SER A 140 -1.99 16.11 20.67
C SER A 140 -1.30 15.05 19.81
N THR A 141 -2.04 14.24 19.05
CA THR A 141 -1.45 13.27 18.11
C THR A 141 -0.65 13.97 17.01
N PHE A 142 -1.12 15.14 16.55
CA PHE A 142 -0.42 15.92 15.52
C PHE A 142 0.81 16.62 16.08
N THR A 143 0.74 17.12 17.32
CA THR A 143 1.86 17.79 17.99
C THR A 143 2.98 16.83 18.38
N ASN A 144 2.62 15.59 18.76
CA ASN A 144 3.59 14.57 19.18
C ASN A 144 4.24 13.82 18.00
N ASP A 145 3.57 13.77 16.85
CA ASP A 145 4.10 13.14 15.63
C ASP A 145 5.19 14.01 14.97
N LEU A 146 5.79 13.51 13.90
CA LEU A 146 6.78 14.21 13.08
C LEU A 146 6.22 15.54 12.54
N GLN A 147 6.92 16.65 12.83
CA GLN A 147 6.55 18.00 12.37
C GLN A 147 7.08 18.29 10.95
N TRP A 148 6.46 19.26 10.26
CA TRP A 148 6.76 19.57 8.86
C TRP A 148 8.24 19.90 8.62
N ASP A 149 8.78 20.89 9.31
CA ASP A 149 10.16 21.36 9.08
C ASP A 149 11.18 20.25 9.40
N ASP A 150 10.97 19.52 10.49
CA ASP A 150 11.79 18.35 10.84
C ASP A 150 11.72 17.25 9.76
N ALA A 151 10.53 16.99 9.20
CA ALA A 151 10.36 16.02 8.13
C ALA A 151 11.13 16.43 6.88
N ILE A 152 11.00 17.69 6.44
CA ILE A 152 11.66 18.17 5.23
C ILE A 152 13.18 18.05 5.36
N GLU A 153 13.74 18.51 6.47
CA GLU A 153 15.18 18.47 6.70
C GLU A 153 15.70 17.03 6.84
N MET A 154 14.95 16.15 7.52
CA MET A 154 15.26 14.72 7.59
C MET A 154 15.24 14.06 6.20
N LEU A 155 14.20 14.30 5.38
CA LEU A 155 14.05 13.72 4.05
C LEU A 155 15.15 14.19 3.08
N LYS A 156 15.57 15.46 3.17
CA LYS A 156 16.73 15.99 2.40
C LYS A 156 18.02 15.25 2.77
N ARG A 157 18.30 15.07 4.07
CA ARG A 157 19.47 14.32 4.54
C ARG A 157 19.45 12.85 4.11
N LEU A 158 18.30 12.17 4.26
CA LEU A 158 18.15 10.77 3.87
C LEU A 158 18.29 10.56 2.37
N SER A 159 17.77 11.46 1.54
CA SER A 159 17.94 11.43 0.08
C SER A 159 19.41 11.56 -0.33
N LYS A 160 20.16 12.44 0.36
CA LYS A 160 21.61 12.56 0.19
C LYS A 160 22.34 11.28 0.59
N THR A 161 22.09 10.74 1.79
CA THR A 161 22.72 9.49 2.26
C THR A 161 22.45 8.33 1.31
N ALA A 162 21.22 8.22 0.79
CA ALA A 162 20.88 7.18 -0.18
C ALA A 162 21.75 7.26 -1.45
N THR A 163 21.96 8.48 -1.96
CA THR A 163 22.83 8.72 -3.12
C THR A 163 24.27 8.32 -2.82
N GLU A 164 24.79 8.72 -1.66
CA GLU A 164 26.17 8.42 -1.23
C GLU A 164 26.44 6.92 -1.08
N CYS A 165 25.46 6.14 -0.62
CA CYS A 165 25.60 4.69 -0.45
C CYS A 165 25.11 3.86 -1.65
N GLY A 166 24.72 4.51 -2.76
CA GLY A 166 24.24 3.84 -3.98
C GLY A 166 22.88 3.14 -3.79
N ARG A 167 22.01 3.70 -2.94
CA ARG A 167 20.65 3.22 -2.66
C ARG A 167 19.62 4.22 -3.12
N ASN A 168 18.37 3.76 -3.15
CA ASN A 168 17.22 4.58 -3.48
C ASN A 168 16.46 4.86 -2.19
N PHE A 169 16.00 6.09 -2.04
CA PHE A 169 15.18 6.52 -0.93
C PHE A 169 13.91 7.19 -1.42
N GLY A 170 12.83 7.06 -0.66
CA GLY A 170 11.57 7.74 -0.92
C GLY A 170 10.64 7.68 0.28
N VAL A 171 9.43 8.17 0.09
CA VAL A 171 8.39 8.14 1.11
C VAL A 171 7.22 7.24 0.70
N LYS A 172 6.55 6.63 1.67
CA LYS A 172 5.27 5.94 1.46
C LYS A 172 4.14 6.73 2.12
N LEU A 173 3.20 7.20 1.31
CA LEU A 173 2.12 8.09 1.73
C LEU A 173 0.76 7.42 1.56
N SER A 174 -0.02 7.18 2.60
CA SER A 174 0.28 7.44 4.01
C SER A 174 -0.02 6.23 4.85
N ASN A 175 0.33 6.31 6.14
CA ASN A 175 -0.29 5.46 7.14
C ASN A 175 -1.78 5.82 7.32
N THR A 176 -2.45 5.05 8.18
CA THR A 176 -3.80 5.37 8.64
C THR A 176 -3.82 6.65 9.48
N LEU A 177 -5.00 7.26 9.63
CA LEU A 177 -5.20 8.39 10.54
C LEU A 177 -5.79 7.87 11.87
N GLY A 178 -5.10 8.08 12.98
CA GLY A 178 -5.61 7.76 14.32
C GLY A 178 -6.79 8.67 14.69
N THR A 179 -7.83 8.08 15.27
CA THR A 179 -9.06 8.76 15.71
C THR A 179 -9.48 8.20 17.07
N VAL A 180 -10.29 8.94 17.83
CA VAL A 180 -10.79 8.48 19.14
C VAL A 180 -11.74 7.30 18.93
N ASN A 181 -11.54 6.22 19.68
CA ASN A 181 -12.46 5.08 19.69
C ASN A 181 -13.73 5.42 20.48
N THR A 182 -14.75 5.95 19.80
CA THR A 182 -16.02 6.32 20.43
C THR A 182 -17.06 5.20 20.43
N LEU A 183 -16.80 4.08 19.77
CA LEU A 183 -17.79 3.02 19.54
C LEU A 183 -17.68 1.86 20.54
N GLY A 184 -16.59 1.75 21.29
CA GLY A 184 -16.38 0.68 22.27
C GLY A 184 -16.28 -0.73 21.66
N VAL A 185 -16.14 -0.84 20.33
CA VAL A 185 -16.04 -2.12 19.61
C VAL A 185 -14.60 -2.65 19.63
N LEU A 186 -13.62 -1.75 19.49
CA LEU A 186 -12.20 -2.08 19.56
C LEU A 186 -11.72 -1.93 21.00
N SER A 187 -10.68 -2.68 21.37
CA SER A 187 -9.96 -2.46 22.61
C SER A 187 -9.14 -1.16 22.54
N GLY A 188 -9.05 -0.43 23.64
CA GLY A 188 -8.27 0.81 23.76
C GLY A 188 -9.00 2.07 23.30
N GLU A 189 -8.30 3.20 23.39
CA GLU A 189 -8.85 4.54 23.21
C GLU A 189 -8.82 5.06 21.76
N GLU A 190 -8.26 4.28 20.82
CA GLU A 190 -7.98 4.72 19.46
C GLU A 190 -8.45 3.73 18.39
N MET A 191 -8.90 4.27 17.26
CA MET A 191 -9.25 3.51 16.06
C MET A 191 -8.63 4.18 14.82
N TYR A 192 -8.34 3.39 13.79
CA TYR A 192 -7.56 3.84 12.63
C TYR A 192 -8.40 3.95 11.37
N LEU A 193 -8.49 5.18 10.84
CA LEU A 193 -9.25 5.50 9.66
C LEU A 193 -8.49 5.07 8.39
N SER A 194 -9.19 4.39 7.48
CA SER A 194 -8.68 3.90 6.19
C SER A 194 -9.71 4.03 5.07
N GLY A 195 -9.34 3.67 3.85
CA GLY A 195 -10.23 3.68 2.69
C GLY A 195 -10.44 5.05 2.07
N ARG A 196 -11.59 5.25 1.41
CA ARG A 196 -11.85 6.43 0.56
C ARG A 196 -11.64 7.78 1.27
N ILE A 197 -11.88 7.82 2.58
CA ILE A 197 -11.76 9.04 3.38
C ILE A 197 -10.30 9.52 3.45
N LEU A 198 -9.33 8.61 3.37
CA LEU A 198 -7.92 8.99 3.35
C LEU A 198 -7.50 9.62 2.02
N PHE A 199 -8.21 9.39 0.92
CA PHE A 199 -7.71 9.82 -0.39
C PHE A 199 -7.46 11.34 -0.46
N PRO A 200 -8.42 12.23 -0.11
CA PRO A 200 -8.18 13.67 -0.13
C PRO A 200 -7.03 14.12 0.80
N LEU A 201 -6.86 13.46 1.95
CA LEU A 201 -5.75 13.75 2.86
C LEU A 201 -4.40 13.31 2.27
N THR A 202 -4.31 12.07 1.82
CA THR A 202 -3.05 11.49 1.34
C THR A 202 -2.58 12.16 0.05
N ILE A 203 -3.48 12.50 -0.87
CA ILE A 203 -3.11 13.17 -2.12
C ILE A 203 -2.68 14.63 -1.88
N THR A 204 -3.31 15.32 -0.92
CA THR A 204 -2.91 16.67 -0.50
C THR A 204 -1.52 16.64 0.12
N LEU A 205 -1.23 15.64 0.96
CA LEU A 205 0.11 15.47 1.53
C LEU A 205 1.16 15.17 0.45
N ALA A 206 0.83 14.32 -0.51
CA ALA A 206 1.70 14.03 -1.64
C ALA A 206 1.99 15.30 -2.46
N SER A 207 0.96 16.09 -2.79
CA SER A 207 1.09 17.38 -3.49
C SER A 207 2.02 18.33 -2.74
N ARG A 208 1.82 18.52 -1.43
CA ARG A 208 2.65 19.44 -0.62
C ARG A 208 4.12 19.00 -0.56
N LEU A 209 4.38 17.70 -0.41
CA LEU A 209 5.75 17.16 -0.44
C LEU A 209 6.36 17.30 -1.84
N SER A 210 5.63 16.96 -2.90
CA SER A 210 6.14 17.09 -4.26
C SER A 210 6.43 18.55 -4.65
N ARG A 211 5.72 19.55 -4.10
CA ARG A 211 6.09 20.96 -4.27
C ARG A 211 7.42 21.29 -3.60
N GLU A 212 7.62 20.84 -2.36
CA GLU A 212 8.86 21.08 -1.61
C GLU A 212 10.09 20.43 -2.26
N PHE A 213 9.91 19.26 -2.87
CA PHE A 213 10.99 18.51 -3.53
C PHE A 213 10.99 18.64 -5.06
N GLU A 214 10.21 19.55 -5.63
CA GLU A 214 10.09 19.77 -7.08
C GLU A 214 9.83 18.47 -7.88
N GLY A 215 9.04 17.56 -7.30
CA GLY A 215 8.69 16.27 -7.88
C GLY A 215 9.80 15.20 -7.84
N THR A 216 10.98 15.52 -7.31
CA THR A 216 12.15 14.61 -7.33
C THR A 216 12.12 13.53 -6.24
N LEU A 217 11.43 13.78 -5.12
CA LEU A 217 11.28 12.79 -4.04
C LEU A 217 10.35 11.66 -4.50
N PRO A 218 10.82 10.39 -4.60
CA PRO A 218 9.97 9.28 -4.98
C PRO A 218 8.87 9.02 -3.94
N ILE A 219 7.63 8.86 -4.41
CA ILE A 219 6.48 8.58 -3.56
C ILE A 219 5.87 7.22 -3.93
N SER A 220 5.81 6.32 -2.95
CA SER A 220 4.87 5.19 -2.95
C SER A 220 3.54 5.62 -2.33
N TYR A 221 2.41 5.27 -2.95
CA TYR A 221 1.08 5.66 -2.48
C TYR A 221 0.37 4.55 -1.71
N SER A 222 -0.45 4.89 -0.72
CA SER A 222 -1.09 3.98 0.24
C SER A 222 -2.23 4.63 1.04
N GLY A 223 -3.06 5.48 0.42
CA GLY A 223 -4.19 6.12 1.12
C GLY A 223 -5.42 6.31 0.25
N GLY A 224 -6.42 5.44 0.40
CA GLY A 224 -7.70 5.57 -0.31
C GLY A 224 -7.64 5.36 -1.84
N ALA A 225 -6.58 4.72 -2.35
CA ALA A 225 -6.53 4.31 -3.74
C ALA A 225 -7.63 3.28 -4.07
N SER A 226 -8.24 3.43 -5.23
CA SER A 226 -9.35 2.60 -5.72
C SER A 226 -9.34 2.54 -7.25
N GLN A 227 -10.16 1.66 -7.83
CA GLN A 227 -10.33 1.59 -9.29
C GLN A 227 -10.79 2.91 -9.94
N LEU A 228 -11.33 3.85 -9.16
CA LEU A 228 -11.85 5.12 -9.65
C LEU A 228 -10.79 6.21 -9.76
N ASN A 229 -9.73 6.16 -8.94
CA ASN A 229 -8.70 7.21 -8.89
C ASN A 229 -7.30 6.69 -9.23
N ILE A 230 -7.11 5.38 -9.39
CA ILE A 230 -5.80 4.77 -9.63
C ILE A 230 -5.11 5.34 -10.87
N LEU A 231 -5.87 5.60 -11.94
CA LEU A 231 -5.36 6.14 -13.20
C LEU A 231 -4.78 7.55 -12.96
N GLN A 232 -5.55 8.42 -12.31
CA GLN A 232 -5.14 9.79 -12.02
C GLN A 232 -3.89 9.82 -11.13
N ILE A 233 -3.81 8.95 -10.10
CA ILE A 233 -2.60 8.83 -9.26
C ILE A 233 -1.41 8.39 -10.11
N PHE A 234 -1.59 7.37 -10.96
CA PHE A 234 -0.51 6.80 -11.76
C PHE A 234 0.02 7.77 -12.83
N GLU A 235 -0.85 8.62 -13.38
CA GLU A 235 -0.52 9.65 -14.37
C GLU A 235 0.30 10.82 -13.80
N THR A 236 0.33 11.00 -12.47
CA THR A 236 1.24 11.96 -11.83
C THR A 236 2.68 11.45 -11.76
N GLY A 237 2.90 10.15 -12.02
CA GLY A 237 4.22 9.51 -11.86
C GLY A 237 4.43 8.81 -10.52
N ILE A 238 3.48 8.93 -9.58
CA ILE A 238 3.54 8.24 -8.29
C ILE A 238 3.51 6.72 -8.49
N LYS A 239 4.55 6.03 -7.97
CA LYS A 239 4.69 4.58 -8.02
C LYS A 239 5.66 4.07 -6.94
N PRO A 240 5.42 2.88 -6.36
CA PRO A 240 4.25 2.01 -6.56
C PRO A 240 3.01 2.47 -5.78
N ILE A 241 1.82 2.07 -6.23
CA ILE A 241 0.53 2.37 -5.58
C ILE A 241 -0.01 1.14 -4.84
N THR A 242 -0.25 1.29 -3.54
CA THR A 242 -0.78 0.26 -2.63
C THR A 242 -2.29 0.40 -2.47
N ILE A 243 -3.00 -0.72 -2.54
CA ILE A 243 -4.45 -0.80 -2.36
C ILE A 243 -4.74 -1.83 -1.26
N ALA A 244 -5.53 -1.46 -0.26
CA ALA A 244 -5.91 -2.33 0.85
C ALA A 244 -7.43 -2.36 1.05
N THR A 245 -8.02 -1.29 1.60
CA THR A 245 -9.46 -1.24 1.92
C THR A 245 -10.37 -1.52 0.72
N GLU A 246 -9.96 -1.15 -0.49
CA GLU A 246 -10.74 -1.45 -1.70
C GLU A 246 -10.85 -2.96 -1.98
N LEU A 247 -9.80 -3.73 -1.69
CA LEU A 247 -9.78 -5.19 -1.84
C LEU A 247 -10.58 -5.91 -0.74
N LEU A 248 -10.85 -5.23 0.39
CA LEU A 248 -11.69 -5.75 1.47
C LEU A 248 -13.19 -5.49 1.24
N LYS A 249 -13.56 -4.70 0.22
CA LYS A 249 -14.95 -4.44 -0.16
C LYS A 249 -15.47 -5.53 -1.10
N PRO A 250 -16.81 -5.66 -1.25
CA PRO A 250 -17.40 -6.54 -2.26
C PRO A 250 -16.78 -6.34 -3.66
N GLY A 251 -16.50 -7.44 -4.34
CA GLY A 251 -15.72 -7.50 -5.58
C GLY A 251 -14.23 -7.84 -5.39
N GLY A 252 -13.66 -7.53 -4.22
CA GLY A 252 -12.34 -8.00 -3.79
C GLY A 252 -11.24 -7.90 -4.84
N TYR A 253 -10.50 -9.00 -5.02
CA TYR A 253 -9.37 -9.09 -5.95
C TYR A 253 -9.74 -8.92 -7.43
N LEU A 254 -11.00 -9.15 -7.84
CA LEU A 254 -11.41 -8.97 -9.24
C LEU A 254 -11.26 -7.51 -9.71
N ARG A 255 -11.29 -6.55 -8.78
CA ARG A 255 -11.02 -5.13 -9.06
C ARG A 255 -9.61 -4.92 -9.62
N MET A 256 -8.64 -5.76 -9.27
CA MET A 256 -7.27 -5.66 -9.78
C MET A 256 -7.19 -5.86 -11.29
N ALA A 257 -8.05 -6.69 -11.89
CA ALA A 257 -8.08 -6.90 -13.33
C ALA A 257 -8.57 -5.66 -14.10
N GLU A 258 -9.52 -4.92 -13.54
CA GLU A 258 -9.94 -3.63 -14.11
C GLU A 258 -8.85 -2.57 -13.97
N ILE A 259 -8.18 -2.53 -12.81
CA ILE A 259 -7.06 -1.63 -12.56
C ILE A 259 -5.92 -1.90 -13.54
N ALA A 260 -5.53 -3.16 -13.73
CA ALA A 260 -4.49 -3.55 -14.68
C ALA A 260 -4.83 -3.06 -16.09
N ARG A 261 -6.04 -3.34 -16.59
CA ARG A 261 -6.51 -2.89 -17.92
C ARG A 261 -6.48 -1.36 -18.08
N LYS A 262 -6.76 -0.59 -17.02
CA LYS A 262 -6.67 0.88 -17.06
C LYS A 262 -5.24 1.39 -17.15
N LEU A 263 -4.29 0.69 -16.51
CA LEU A 263 -2.89 1.15 -16.42
C LEU A 263 -2.00 0.59 -17.54
N GLU A 264 -2.35 -0.56 -18.11
CA GLU A 264 -1.59 -1.27 -19.14
C GLU A 264 -1.18 -0.38 -20.33
N PRO A 265 -2.08 0.43 -20.94
CA PRO A 265 -1.67 1.32 -22.03
C PRO A 265 -0.61 2.35 -21.63
N ILE A 266 -0.60 2.82 -20.37
CA ILE A 266 0.41 3.79 -19.90
C ILE A 266 1.76 3.11 -19.71
N VAL A 267 1.74 1.87 -19.22
CA VAL A 267 2.94 1.06 -19.00
C VAL A 267 3.58 0.65 -20.33
N GLU A 268 2.78 0.14 -21.28
CA GLU A 268 3.25 -0.32 -22.59
C GLU A 268 3.87 0.82 -23.41
N GLU A 269 3.20 1.97 -23.44
CA GLU A 269 3.68 3.16 -24.16
C GLU A 269 4.78 3.92 -23.39
N LYS A 270 5.20 3.44 -22.21
CA LYS A 270 6.19 4.07 -21.32
C LYS A 270 5.91 5.57 -21.07
N ARG A 271 4.63 5.93 -20.96
CA ARG A 271 4.17 7.33 -20.80
C ARG A 271 4.34 7.89 -19.39
N GLN A 272 4.90 7.10 -18.47
CA GLN A 272 5.11 7.56 -17.11
C GLN A 272 6.28 8.54 -17.00
N PRO A 273 6.11 9.65 -16.28
CA PRO A 273 7.21 10.57 -16.07
C PRO A 273 8.26 9.94 -15.13
N GLU A 274 9.51 10.36 -15.28
CA GLU A 274 10.62 9.90 -14.43
C GLU A 274 10.55 10.52 -13.03
N VAL A 275 10.10 11.77 -12.96
CA VAL A 275 9.80 12.52 -11.74
C VAL A 275 8.30 12.76 -11.62
N ILE A 276 7.83 13.15 -10.44
CA ILE A 276 6.41 13.42 -10.23
C ILE A 276 6.00 14.72 -10.94
N ASP A 277 4.94 14.64 -11.75
CA ASP A 277 4.29 15.82 -12.35
C ASP A 277 3.52 16.59 -11.28
N VAL A 278 4.19 17.58 -10.68
CA VAL A 278 3.66 18.41 -9.60
C VAL A 278 2.36 19.10 -10.02
N LYS A 279 2.23 19.56 -11.27
CA LYS A 279 1.02 20.25 -11.75
C LYS A 279 -0.17 19.32 -11.84
N LYS A 280 0.01 18.09 -12.33
CA LYS A 280 -1.06 17.07 -12.32
C LYS A 280 -1.44 16.69 -10.89
N LEU A 281 -0.45 16.52 -10.02
CA LEU A 281 -0.69 16.16 -8.63
C LEU A 281 -1.41 17.26 -7.85
N ASP A 282 -1.05 18.53 -8.06
CA ASP A 282 -1.72 19.68 -7.45
C ASP A 282 -3.18 19.76 -7.88
N ARG A 283 -3.48 19.62 -9.18
CA ARG A 283 -4.87 19.58 -9.66
C ARG A 283 -5.66 18.43 -9.03
N LEU A 284 -5.07 17.23 -8.98
CA LEU A 284 -5.73 16.08 -8.36
C LEU A 284 -6.00 16.30 -6.87
N ALA A 285 -5.09 16.98 -6.16
CA ALA A 285 -5.28 17.33 -4.75
C ALA A 285 -6.35 18.40 -4.53
N GLU A 286 -6.46 19.40 -5.41
CA GLU A 286 -7.49 20.44 -5.36
C GLU A 286 -8.90 19.91 -5.70
N GLU A 287 -8.98 18.95 -6.62
CA GLU A 287 -10.24 18.33 -7.04
C GLU A 287 -10.76 17.31 -6.00
N ALA A 288 -9.87 16.58 -5.32
CA ALA A 288 -10.24 15.48 -4.44
C ALA A 288 -11.27 15.84 -3.34
N PRO A 289 -11.18 16.97 -2.61
CA PRO A 289 -12.20 17.35 -1.63
C PRO A 289 -13.56 17.72 -2.24
N ARG A 290 -13.59 18.11 -3.53
CA ARG A 290 -14.81 18.55 -4.24
C ARG A 290 -15.58 17.39 -4.86
N GLU A 291 -14.93 16.26 -5.04
CA GLU A 291 -15.51 15.08 -5.66
C GLU A 291 -16.53 14.39 -4.74
N ASN A 292 -17.76 14.21 -5.24
CA ASN A 292 -18.86 13.61 -4.48
C ASN A 292 -18.51 12.22 -3.93
N TYR A 293 -17.70 11.43 -4.65
CA TYR A 293 -17.32 10.08 -4.24
C TYR A 293 -16.67 10.02 -2.84
N TYR A 294 -15.93 11.06 -2.44
CA TYR A 294 -15.23 11.09 -1.15
C TYR A 294 -16.09 11.60 0.00
N ARG A 295 -17.24 12.20 -0.28
CA ARG A 295 -18.16 12.73 0.73
C ARG A 295 -18.85 11.61 1.54
N LYS A 296 -19.15 11.88 2.81
CA LYS A 296 -19.76 10.91 3.74
C LYS A 296 -21.10 10.37 3.23
N ASP A 297 -21.91 11.25 2.66
CA ASP A 297 -23.26 11.02 2.17
C ASP A 297 -23.34 10.19 0.89
N TRP A 298 -22.27 10.12 0.07
CA TRP A 298 -22.25 9.35 -1.17
C TRP A 298 -22.64 7.87 -1.01
N ARG A 299 -22.26 7.22 0.11
CA ARG A 299 -22.66 5.82 0.39
C ARG A 299 -24.18 5.71 0.62
N GLY A 300 -24.83 6.81 0.97
CA GLY A 300 -26.18 6.84 1.54
C GLY A 300 -26.21 6.30 2.98
N THR A 301 -27.43 6.17 3.50
CA THR A 301 -27.70 5.67 4.87
C THR A 301 -28.17 4.21 4.89
N LYS A 302 -28.34 3.59 3.72
CA LYS A 302 -28.79 2.20 3.60
C LYS A 302 -27.78 1.26 4.25
N LYS A 303 -28.23 0.51 5.25
CA LYS A 303 -27.47 -0.59 5.85
C LYS A 303 -27.82 -1.87 5.09
N VAL A 304 -26.81 -2.64 4.73
CA VAL A 304 -26.99 -4.00 4.21
C VAL A 304 -26.34 -4.93 5.22
N PHE A 305 -27.13 -5.81 5.79
CA PHE A 305 -26.70 -6.80 6.77
C PHE A 305 -27.41 -8.12 6.49
N ILE A 306 -26.83 -9.20 6.98
CA ILE A 306 -27.40 -10.53 6.89
C ILE A 306 -27.89 -10.88 8.29
N ASP A 307 -29.11 -11.38 8.40
CA ASP A 307 -29.72 -11.80 9.67
C ASP A 307 -29.30 -13.23 10.05
N ARG A 308 -27.98 -13.48 10.08
CA ARG A 308 -27.39 -14.74 10.54
C ARG A 308 -25.96 -14.57 10.99
N GLU A 309 -25.52 -15.43 11.89
CA GLU A 309 -24.10 -15.52 12.26
C GLU A 309 -23.26 -16.05 11.10
N LEU A 310 -22.08 -15.44 10.91
CA LEU A 310 -21.13 -15.89 9.89
C LEU A 310 -20.33 -17.08 10.44
N PRO A 311 -20.21 -18.18 9.68
CA PRO A 311 -19.31 -19.28 10.05
C PRO A 311 -17.85 -18.80 10.14
N LEU A 312 -17.06 -19.46 11.00
CA LEU A 312 -15.66 -19.09 11.26
C LEU A 312 -14.80 -19.05 9.98
N THR A 313 -15.08 -19.94 9.02
CA THR A 313 -14.29 -20.13 7.79
C THR A 313 -15.00 -19.65 6.51
N ASP A 314 -16.25 -19.19 6.60
CA ASP A 314 -17.07 -18.77 5.45
C ASP A 314 -17.76 -17.42 5.72
N CYS A 315 -16.95 -16.41 6.06
CA CYS A 315 -17.43 -15.07 6.37
C CYS A 315 -17.65 -14.19 5.12
N TYR A 316 -17.51 -14.74 3.91
CA TYR A 316 -17.51 -14.02 2.64
C TYR A 316 -18.87 -14.04 1.95
N ILE A 317 -19.94 -13.75 2.70
CA ILE A 317 -21.27 -13.76 2.12
C ILE A 317 -21.62 -12.36 1.63
N ALA A 318 -21.93 -12.24 0.34
CA ALA A 318 -22.39 -10.99 -0.25
C ALA A 318 -23.79 -10.67 0.28
N PRO A 319 -23.96 -9.60 1.09
CA PRO A 319 -25.26 -9.28 1.67
C PRO A 319 -26.32 -8.98 0.59
N CYS A 320 -25.89 -8.50 -0.58
CA CYS A 320 -26.78 -8.28 -1.72
C CYS A 320 -27.42 -9.54 -2.29
N VAL A 321 -26.90 -10.75 -2.01
CA VAL A 321 -27.52 -12.01 -2.45
C VAL A 321 -28.56 -12.48 -1.44
N LEU A 322 -28.22 -12.46 -0.15
CA LEU A 322 -29.11 -12.93 0.91
C LEU A 322 -30.22 -11.94 1.29
N SER A 323 -29.91 -10.65 1.29
CA SER A 323 -30.90 -9.60 1.57
C SER A 323 -31.73 -9.23 0.33
N CYS A 324 -31.43 -9.79 -0.85
CA CYS A 324 -32.25 -9.58 -2.05
C CYS A 324 -33.56 -10.38 -1.93
N PRO A 325 -34.74 -9.74 -2.06
CA PRO A 325 -36.03 -10.44 -1.96
C PRO A 325 -36.19 -11.63 -2.92
N ILE A 326 -35.50 -11.57 -4.06
CA ILE A 326 -35.52 -12.63 -5.09
C ILE A 326 -34.23 -13.47 -5.12
N ARG A 327 -33.36 -13.32 -4.12
CA ARG A 327 -32.06 -14.02 -3.98
C ARG A 327 -31.18 -13.95 -5.23
N GLN A 328 -31.22 -12.82 -5.94
CA GLN A 328 -30.46 -12.67 -7.16
C GLN A 328 -28.96 -12.64 -6.87
N ASP A 329 -28.21 -13.54 -7.49
CA ASP A 329 -26.75 -13.58 -7.41
C ASP A 329 -26.11 -12.54 -8.33
N ILE A 330 -26.29 -11.27 -7.96
CA ILE A 330 -25.71 -10.14 -8.68
C ILE A 330 -24.17 -10.27 -8.77
N PRO A 331 -23.42 -10.63 -7.70
CA PRO A 331 -21.98 -10.87 -7.79
C PRO A 331 -21.61 -11.97 -8.78
N GLY A 332 -22.32 -13.10 -8.78
CA GLY A 332 -22.10 -14.19 -9.74
C GLY A 332 -22.31 -13.76 -11.19
N VAL A 333 -23.29 -12.90 -11.46
CA VAL A 333 -23.52 -12.33 -12.81
C VAL A 333 -22.34 -11.46 -13.27
N TYR A 334 -21.72 -10.68 -12.37
CA TYR A 334 -20.54 -9.89 -12.73
C TYR A 334 -19.29 -10.76 -12.92
N SER A 335 -19.11 -11.82 -12.11
CA SER A 335 -18.05 -12.81 -12.33
C SER A 335 -18.22 -13.56 -13.66
N ALA A 336 -19.46 -13.91 -14.02
CA ALA A 336 -19.78 -14.56 -15.29
C ALA A 336 -19.62 -13.64 -16.51
N ARG A 337 -19.84 -12.32 -16.36
CA ARG A 337 -19.58 -11.31 -17.40
C ARG A 337 -18.11 -10.87 -17.49
N GLY A 338 -17.29 -11.18 -16.48
CA GLY A 338 -15.84 -11.30 -16.62
C GLY A 338 -15.41 -12.58 -17.33
N GLY A 339 -16.37 -13.36 -17.84
CA GLY A 339 -16.17 -14.53 -18.67
C GLY A 339 -15.32 -14.19 -19.88
N TRP A 340 -14.12 -14.74 -19.87
CA TRP A 340 -13.38 -15.24 -21.02
C TRP A 340 -14.30 -15.51 -22.22
N THR A 341 -14.43 -14.50 -23.07
CA THR A 341 -14.66 -14.69 -24.49
C THR A 341 -13.31 -14.43 -25.13
N VAL A 342 -12.56 -15.51 -25.30
CA VAL A 342 -11.55 -15.61 -26.35
C VAL A 342 -12.26 -16.11 -27.60
#